data_AF-A0A353VCA4-F1
#
_entry.id   AF-A0A353VCA4-F1
#
_cell.length_a   1.000
_cell.length_b   1.000
_cell.length_c   1.000
_cell.angle_alpha   90.00
_cell.angle_beta   90.00
_cell.angle_gamma   90.00
#
_symmetry.space_group_name_H-M   'P 1'
#
loop_
_entity.id
_entity.type
_entity.pdbx_description
1 polymer ?
#
loop_
_entity_poly.entity_id
_entity_poly.type
_entity_poly.pdbx_seq_one_letter_code
_entity_poly.pdbx_strand_id
1 'polypeptide(L)' 'MKVYNTMTRVKEEFTPLVAGQVSMYVCGVTPYDYSHIGHARSAIVFDVIRRYLTSRGFRVR' A
#
# COMPACT_ATOMS: atom_id res chain seq x y z
N MET A 1 -0.20 13.23 -6.44
CA MET A 1 0.29 11.84 -6.60
C MET A 1 -0.87 11.02 -7.12
N LYS A 2 -0.67 10.20 -8.17
CA LYS A 2 -1.75 9.38 -8.72
C LYS A 2 -1.59 7.90 -8.37
N VAL A 3 -2.68 7.24 -7.97
CA VAL A 3 -2.73 5.81 -7.64
C VAL A 3 -3.72 5.12 -8.57
N TYR A 4 -3.38 3.93 -9.05
CA TYR A 4 -4.31 3.13 -9.85
C TYR A 4 -5.41 2.56 -8.95
N ASN A 5 -6.66 2.95 -9.18
CA ASN A 5 -7.81 2.46 -8.44
C ASN A 5 -8.47 1.32 -9.20
N THR A 6 -8.42 0.11 -8.65
CA THR A 6 -9.00 -1.08 -9.27
C THR A 6 -10.52 -0.97 -9.44
N MET A 7 -11.23 -0.21 -8.60
CA MET A 7 -12.69 -0.05 -8.70
C MET A 7 -13.11 0.71 -9.95
N THR A 8 -12.33 1.71 -10.36
CA THR A 8 -12.59 2.56 -11.53
C THR A 8 -11.69 2.25 -12.72
N ARG A 9 -10.66 1.41 -12.52
CA ARG A 9 -9.66 0.97 -13.51
C ARG A 9 -8.85 2.11 -14.14
N VAL A 10 -8.73 3.24 -13.45
CA VAL A 10 -7.96 4.40 -13.89
C VAL A 10 -7.01 4.89 -12.79
N LYS A 11 -6.05 5.74 -13.18
CA LYS A 11 -5.18 6.44 -12.22
C LYS A 11 -5.90 7.67 -11.70
N GLU A 12 -6.18 7.69 -10.41
CA GLU A 12 -6.89 8.78 -9.73
C GLU A 12 -5.92 9.60 -8.87
N GLU A 13 -6.26 10.86 -8.64
CA GLU A 13 -5.51 11.69 -7.70
C GLU A 13 -5.73 11.18 -6.28
N PHE A 14 -4.63 10.83 -5.59
CA PHE A 14 -4.70 10.37 -4.23
C PHE A 14 -4.86 11.54 -3.28
N THR A 15 -5.99 11.58 -2.58
CA THR A 15 -6.26 12.53 -1.51
C THR A 15 -6.56 11.74 -0.23
N PRO A 16 -5.81 11.95 0.86
CA PRO A 16 -6.07 11.23 2.10
C PRO A 16 -7.40 11.67 2.73
N LEU A 17 -8.06 10.73 3.42
CA LEU A 17 -9.30 11.02 4.14
C LEU A 17 -9.09 12.05 5.27
N VAL A 18 -7.94 12.01 5.93
CA VAL A 18 -7.51 12.96 6.95
C VAL A 18 -6.20 13.59 6.51
N ALA A 19 -6.11 14.91 6.49
CA ALA A 19 -4.91 15.62 6.04
C ALA A 19 -3.66 15.14 6.79
N GLY A 20 -2.61 14.79 6.02
CA GLY A 20 -1.33 14.30 6.57
C GLY A 20 -1.34 12.86 7.10
N GLN A 21 -2.47 12.15 7.07
CA GLN A 21 -2.58 10.78 7.57
C GLN A 21 -3.08 9.83 6.49
N VAL A 22 -2.46 8.66 6.39
CA VAL A 22 -2.88 7.60 5.45
C VAL A 22 -3.10 6.32 6.23
N SER A 23 -4.30 5.75 6.11
CA SER A 23 -4.61 4.40 6.58
C SER A 23 -4.44 3.42 5.43
N MET A 24 -3.59 2.42 5.60
CA MET A 24 -3.31 1.42 4.57
C MET A 24 -3.51 0.02 5.14
N TYR A 25 -4.39 -0.76 4.51
CA TYR A 25 -4.57 -2.17 4.82
C TYR A 25 -4.09 -3.02 3.64
N VAL A 26 -3.33 -4.07 3.96
CA VAL A 26 -2.84 -5.06 3.00
C VAL A 26 -3.12 -6.43 3.59
N CYS A 27 -3.80 -7.29 2.83
CA CYS A 27 -4.03 -8.66 3.25
C CYS A 27 -2.69 -9.39 3.49
N GLY A 28 -2.56 -10.02 4.64
CA GLY A 28 -1.42 -10.88 4.97
C GLY A 28 -1.51 -12.26 4.31
N VAL A 29 -0.59 -13.14 4.70
CA VAL A 29 -0.59 -14.55 4.31
C VAL A 29 -1.46 -15.37 5.26
N THR A 30 -2.04 -16.47 4.79
CA THR A 30 -2.59 -17.51 5.68
C THR A 30 -1.44 -18.38 6.18
N PRO A 31 -1.14 -18.42 7.50
CA PRO A 31 0.13 -18.94 8.01
C PRO A 31 0.10 -20.46 8.25
N TYR A 32 -0.17 -21.25 7.21
CA TYR A 32 -0.18 -22.73 7.31
C TYR A 32 1.05 -23.40 6.68
N ASP A 33 1.85 -22.67 5.91
CA ASP A 33 3.05 -23.18 5.21
C ASP A 33 4.09 -22.06 5.01
N TYR A 34 5.27 -22.42 4.50
CA TYR A 34 6.35 -21.50 4.17
C TYR A 34 5.94 -20.47 3.12
N SER A 35 6.48 -19.26 3.28
CA SER A 35 6.26 -18.20 2.31
C SER A 35 7.08 -18.41 1.05
N HIS A 36 6.42 -18.32 -0.11
CA HIS A 36 7.06 -18.38 -1.42
C HIS A 36 7.31 -16.97 -2.00
N ILE A 37 7.99 -16.89 -3.15
CA ILE A 37 8.40 -15.63 -3.78
C ILE A 37 7.22 -14.68 -4.12
N GLY A 38 6.02 -15.22 -4.30
CA GLY A 38 4.80 -14.43 -4.51
C GLY A 38 4.43 -13.60 -3.29
N HIS A 39 4.54 -14.17 -2.09
CA HIS A 39 4.33 -13.45 -0.84
C HIS A 39 5.37 -12.34 -0.67
N ALA A 40 6.66 -12.66 -0.95
CA ALA A 40 7.75 -11.68 -0.86
C ALA A 40 7.52 -10.49 -1.81
N ARG A 41 7.11 -10.76 -3.05
CA ARG A 41 6.77 -9.69 -4.02
C ARG A 41 5.67 -8.77 -3.49
N SER A 42 4.57 -9.34 -2.97
CA SER A 42 3.47 -8.55 -2.41
C SER A 42 3.97 -7.68 -1.25
N ALA A 43 4.64 -8.29 -0.27
CA ALA A 43 5.16 -7.59 0.91
C ALA A 43 6.11 -6.44 0.52
N ILE A 44 7.04 -6.67 -0.41
CA ILE A 44 8.00 -5.66 -0.85
C ILE A 44 7.30 -4.52 -1.60
N VAL A 45 6.37 -4.81 -2.50
CA VAL A 45 5.65 -3.76 -3.25
C VAL A 45 4.91 -2.82 -2.29
N PHE A 46 4.20 -3.37 -1.30
CA PHE A 46 3.49 -2.55 -0.32
C PHE A 46 4.41 -1.86 0.68
N ASP A 47 5.55 -2.45 1.04
CA ASP A 47 6.59 -1.78 1.84
C ASP A 47 7.15 -0.55 1.09
N VAL A 48 7.45 -0.67 -0.20
CA VAL A 48 7.90 0.46 -1.03
C VAL A 48 6.85 1.57 -1.05
N ILE A 49 5.56 1.24 -1.19
CA ILE A 49 4.48 2.24 -1.16
C ILE A 49 4.42 2.93 0.22
N ARG A 50 4.45 2.17 1.32
CA ARG A 50 4.48 2.72 2.68
C ARG A 50 5.67 3.66 2.90
N ARG A 51 6.87 3.25 2.48
CA ARG A 51 8.09 4.05 2.58
C ARG A 51 8.00 5.33 1.75
N TYR A 52 7.47 5.23 0.53
CA TYR A 52 7.27 6.39 -0.33
C TYR A 52 6.32 7.40 0.32
N LEU A 53 5.15 6.96 0.81
CA LEU A 53 4.21 7.85 1.50
C LEU A 53 4.81 8.47 2.76
N THR A 54 5.57 7.69 3.54
CA THR A 54 6.27 8.20 4.73
C THR A 54 7.31 9.26 4.35
N SER A 55 8.10 9.03 3.29
CA SER A 55 9.08 10.00 2.77
C SER A 55 8.44 11.29 2.27
N ARG A 56 7.17 11.23 1.86
CA ARG A 56 6.36 12.40 1.46
C ARG A 56 5.76 13.16 2.64
N GLY A 57 6.05 12.75 3.87
CA GLY A 57 5.59 13.41 5.10
C GLY A 57 4.24 12.91 5.63
N PHE A 58 3.67 11.85 5.05
CA PHE A 58 2.45 11.26 5.59
C PHE A 58 2.75 10.39 6.81
N ARG A 59 1.91 10.50 7.84
CA ARG A 59 1.84 9.50 8.90
C ARG A 59 1.03 8.31 8.39
N VAL A 60 1.70 7.21 8.06
CA VAL A 60 1.08 5.99 7.54
C VAL A 60 0.81 5.00 8.67
N ARG A 61 -0.45 4.57 8.83
CA ARG A 61 -0.86 3.50 9.72
C ARG A 61 -1.25 2.28 8.91
#